data_AF-A0A498JZB9-F1
#
_entry.id   AF-A0A498JZB9-F1
#
_cell.length_a   1.000
_cell.length_b   1.000
_cell.length_c   1.000
_cell.angle_alpha   90.00
_cell.angle_beta   90.00
_cell.angle_gamma   90.00
#
_symmetry.space_group_name_H-M   'P 1'
#
loop_
_entity.id
_entity.type
_entity.pdbx_description
1 polymer ?
#
loop_
_entity_poly.entity_id
_entity_poly.type
_entity_poly.pdbx_seq_one_letter_code
_entity_poly.pdbx_strand_id
1 'polypeptide(L)'
;MEEQVAMVGRAFVDHSIYLILIELPLSTLYQPTSMLSFEGQKLFGADDISSKLKQLPFDQSKHLISTIDSQPSSPTGGIVVFVSGSLQLPGEEHLLRFSQSINTYIKLV
;
A
#
# COMPACT_ATOMS: atom_id res chain seq x y z
N MET A 1 -2.55 7.57 -21.57
CA MET A 1 -3.15 6.49 -20.75
C MET A 1 -2.12 5.91 -19.79
N GLU A 2 -0.99 5.38 -20.27
CA GLU A 2 0.07 4.85 -19.38
C GLU A 2 0.63 5.89 -18.39
N GLU A 3 0.88 7.12 -18.85
CA GLU A 3 1.35 8.20 -17.98
C GLU A 3 0.36 8.55 -16.86
N GLN A 4 -0.94 8.51 -17.16
CA GLN A 4 -2.01 8.74 -16.17
C GLN A 4 -2.06 7.60 -15.15
N VAL A 5 -1.92 6.34 -15.60
CA VAL A 5 -1.87 5.18 -14.70
C VAL A 5 -0.67 5.27 -13.76
N ALA A 6 0.50 5.64 -14.28
CA ALA A 6 1.70 5.84 -13.47
C ALA A 6 1.55 6.99 -12.46
N MET A 7 0.93 8.10 -12.88
CA MET A 7 0.63 9.23 -11.99
C MET A 7 -0.33 8.84 -10.87
N VAL A 8 -1.42 8.15 -11.20
CA VAL A 8 -2.42 7.70 -10.22
C VAL A 8 -1.83 6.65 -9.27
N GLY A 9 -1.03 5.71 -9.78
CA GLY A 9 -0.35 4.71 -8.97
C GLY A 9 0.61 5.36 -7.96
N ARG A 10 1.41 6.33 -8.40
CA ARG A 10 2.28 7.12 -7.50
C ARG A 10 1.49 7.88 -6.43
N ALA A 11 0.46 8.61 -6.84
CA ALA A 11 -0.39 9.37 -5.91
C ALA A 11 -1.06 8.47 -4.86
N PHE A 12 -1.49 7.26 -5.25
CA PHE A 12 -2.05 6.28 -4.33
C PHE A 12 -1.02 5.79 -3.30
N VAL A 13 0.21 5.51 -3.73
CA VAL A 13 1.30 5.08 -2.83
C VAL A 13 1.66 6.19 -1.85
N ASP A 14 1.84 7.41 -2.34
CA ASP A 14 2.16 8.58 -1.50
C ASP A 14 1.06 8.82 -0.45
N HIS A 15 -0.21 8.74 -0.87
CA HIS A 15 -1.34 8.89 0.05
C HIS A 15 -1.40 7.78 1.10
N SER A 16 -1.15 6.53 0.71
CA SER A 16 -1.16 5.39 1.63
C SER A 16 -0.08 5.52 2.71
N ILE A 17 1.13 5.93 2.32
CA ILE A 17 2.23 6.20 3.26
C ILE A 17 1.87 7.36 4.18
N TYR A 18 1.30 8.44 3.63
CA TYR A 18 0.86 9.58 4.43
C TYR A 18 -0.14 9.14 5.52
N LEU A 19 -1.16 8.33 5.18
CA LEU A 19 -2.14 7.85 6.16
C LEU A 19 -1.51 7.01 7.28
N ILE A 20 -0.49 6.20 6.97
CA ILE A 20 0.28 5.45 7.97
C ILE A 20 0.99 6.42 8.92
N LEU A 21 1.67 7.44 8.37
CA LEU A 21 2.45 8.41 9.16
C LEU A 21 1.58 9.25 10.11
N ILE A 22 0.34 9.57 9.73
CA ILE A 22 -0.60 10.34 10.54
C ILE A 22 -1.57 9.46 11.35
N GLU A 23 -1.33 8.14 11.38
CA GLU A 23 -2.13 7.15 12.10
C GLU A 23 -3.65 7.21 11.82
N LEU A 24 -4.03 7.66 10.62
CA LEU A 24 -5.43 7.69 10.23
C LEU A 24 -5.96 6.28 9.95
N PRO A 25 -7.30 6.07 10.05
CA PRO A 25 -7.90 4.76 9.81
C PRO A 25 -7.60 4.25 8.39
N LEU A 26 -6.70 3.28 8.30
CA LEU A 26 -6.35 2.59 7.06
C LEU A 26 -7.54 1.80 6.48
N SER A 27 -8.60 1.58 7.27
CA SER A 27 -9.85 0.97 6.82
C SER A 27 -10.47 1.69 5.62
N THR A 28 -10.20 2.98 5.45
CA THR A 28 -10.68 3.77 4.29
C THR A 28 -10.03 3.34 2.96
N LEU A 29 -8.86 2.69 3.00
CA LEU A 29 -8.17 2.16 1.82
C LEU A 29 -8.68 0.78 1.40
N TYR A 30 -9.46 0.10 2.24
CA TYR A 30 -9.88 -1.28 2.04
C TYR A 30 -11.41 -1.39 1.92
N GLN A 31 -11.84 -2.34 1.10
CA GLN A 31 -13.24 -2.70 0.91
C GLN A 31 -13.57 -3.97 1.72
N PRO A 32 -14.86 -4.29 1.95
CA PRO A 32 -15.26 -5.51 2.65
C PRO A 32 -14.72 -6.80 2.03
N THR A 33 -14.44 -6.80 0.72
CA THR A 33 -13.89 -7.94 -0.02
C THR A 33 -12.38 -7.83 -0.27
N SER A 34 -11.70 -6.86 0.34
CA SER A 34 -10.25 -6.71 0.22
C SER A 34 -9.51 -7.90 0.84
N MET A 35 -8.31 -8.15 0.34
CA MET A 35 -7.41 -9.18 0.86
C MET A 35 -6.04 -8.58 1.11
N LEU A 36 -5.39 -8.99 2.20
CA LEU A 36 -3.99 -8.72 2.46
C LEU A 36 -3.25 -10.05 2.67
N SER A 37 -2.13 -10.23 1.97
CA SER A 37 -1.16 -11.26 2.29
C SER A 37 0.09 -10.59 2.83
N PHE A 38 0.49 -10.93 4.06
CA PHE A 38 1.61 -10.31 4.76
C PHE A 38 2.42 -11.39 5.47
N GLU A 39 3.68 -11.59 5.06
CA GLU A 39 4.61 -12.55 5.69
C GLU A 39 3.99 -13.95 5.92
N GLY A 40 3.33 -14.49 4.89
CA GLY A 40 2.68 -15.81 4.92
C GLY A 40 1.28 -15.83 5.53
N GLN A 41 0.83 -14.75 6.18
CA GLN A 41 -0.53 -14.63 6.73
C GLN A 41 -1.49 -14.05 5.69
N LYS A 42 -2.72 -14.58 5.63
CA LYS A 42 -3.78 -14.08 4.75
C LYS A 42 -4.91 -13.52 5.60
N LEU A 43 -5.37 -12.32 5.24
CA LEU A 43 -6.43 -11.57 5.92
C LEU A 43 -7.49 -11.19 4.90
N PHE A 44 -8.75 -11.21 5.32
CA PHE A 44 -9.89 -10.92 4.46
C PHE A 44 -10.78 -9.86 5.11
N GLY A 45 -11.12 -8.83 4.35
CA GLY A 45 -11.97 -7.72 4.79
C GLY A 45 -11.20 -6.60 5.49
N ALA A 46 -11.78 -5.40 5.43
CA ALA A 46 -11.15 -4.17 5.90
C ALA A 46 -10.84 -4.17 7.41
N ASP A 47 -11.66 -4.82 8.23
CA ASP A 47 -11.52 -4.83 9.69
C ASP A 47 -10.31 -5.67 10.16
N ASP A 48 -10.16 -6.88 9.62
CA ASP A 48 -9.03 -7.78 9.92
C ASP A 48 -7.72 -7.17 9.42
N ILE A 49 -7.73 -6.59 8.22
CA ILE A 49 -6.58 -5.88 7.65
C ILE A 49 -6.18 -4.71 8.55
N SER A 50 -7.14 -3.86 8.93
CA SER A 50 -6.88 -2.69 9.76
C SER A 50 -6.37 -3.08 11.14
N SER A 51 -6.92 -4.14 11.73
CA SER A 51 -6.47 -4.67 13.02
C SER A 51 -5.04 -5.20 12.95
N LYS A 52 -4.68 -5.92 11.87
CA LYS A 52 -3.30 -6.37 11.65
C LYS A 52 -2.34 -5.19 11.52
N LEU A 53 -2.66 -4.20 10.68
CA LEU A 53 -1.76 -3.07 10.42
C LEU A 53 -1.51 -2.23 11.68
N LYS A 54 -2.52 -2.07 12.55
CA LYS A 54 -2.38 -1.41 13.86
C LYS A 54 -1.46 -2.13 14.85
N GLN A 55 -1.24 -3.43 14.67
CA GLN A 55 -0.34 -4.22 15.52
C GLN A 55 1.12 -4.14 15.06
N LEU A 56 1.37 -3.63 13.86
CA LEU A 56 2.72 -3.51 13.31
C LEU A 56 3.36 -2.20 13.82
N PRO A 57 4.67 -2.22 14.16
CA PRO A 57 5.39 -1.05 14.64
C PRO A 57 5.76 -0.12 13.48
N PHE A 58 4.75 0.33 12.74
CA PHE A 58 4.92 1.31 11.67
C PHE A 58 4.86 2.74 12.17
N ASP A 59 4.52 2.93 13.45
CA ASP A 59 4.65 4.22 14.13
C ASP A 59 6.10 4.69 13.99
N GLN A 60 6.28 5.89 13.43
CA GLN A 60 7.60 6.47 13.15
C GLN A 60 8.48 5.71 12.14
N SER A 61 7.94 4.68 11.45
CA SER A 61 8.66 4.04 10.35
C SER A 61 8.88 5.01 9.19
N LYS A 62 10.02 4.89 8.51
CA LYS A 62 10.29 5.67 7.28
C LYS A 62 10.24 4.73 6.08
N HIS A 63 9.30 5.00 5.18
CA HIS A 63 9.18 4.33 3.90
C HIS A 63 10.12 4.98 2.87
N LEU A 64 11.15 4.26 2.45
CA LEU A 64 12.09 4.66 1.42
C LEU A 64 11.75 3.95 0.11
N ILE A 65 10.96 4.61 -0.71
CA ILE A 65 10.50 4.04 -1.99
C ILE A 65 11.64 4.05 -3.00
N SER A 66 11.88 2.90 -3.63
CA SER A 66 12.88 2.72 -4.69
C SER A 66 12.24 2.75 -6.08
N THR A 67 11.20 1.93 -6.31
CA THR A 67 10.44 1.94 -7.57
C THR A 67 8.94 1.89 -7.32
N ILE A 68 8.19 2.52 -8.21
CA ILE A 68 6.74 2.38 -8.34
C ILE A 68 6.46 2.11 -9.80
N ASP A 69 5.99 0.90 -10.08
CA ASP A 69 5.65 0.42 -11.40
C ASP A 69 4.13 0.22 -11.44
N SER A 70 3.44 0.73 -12.46
CA SER A 70 1.97 0.69 -12.51
C SER A 70 1.48 0.28 -13.88
N GLN A 71 0.46 -0.58 -13.91
CA GLN A 71 -0.17 -1.08 -15.14
C GLN A 71 -1.69 -1.13 -14.98
N PRO A 72 -2.46 -0.94 -16.06
CA PRO A 72 -3.89 -1.20 -16.02
C PRO A 72 -4.15 -2.70 -15.75
N SER A 73 -4.98 -3.02 -14.77
CA SER A 73 -5.33 -4.40 -14.38
C SER A 73 -6.73 -4.82 -14.83
N SER A 74 -7.57 -3.86 -15.24
CA SER A 74 -8.91 -4.13 -15.77
C SER A 74 -9.31 -3.07 -16.80
N PRO A 75 -10.08 -3.44 -17.86
CA PRO A 75 -10.71 -2.48 -18.77
C PRO A 75 -11.62 -1.46 -18.06
N THR A 76 -12.10 -1.77 -16.86
CA THR A 76 -13.05 -0.94 -16.09
C THR A 76 -12.36 0.03 -15.11
N GLY A 77 -11.06 0.31 -15.28
CA GLY A 77 -10.33 1.27 -14.43
C GLY A 77 -9.60 0.64 -13.23
N GLY A 78 -9.28 -0.65 -13.30
CA GLY A 78 -8.37 -1.28 -12.34
C GLY A 78 -6.92 -0.90 -12.64
N ILE A 79 -6.12 -0.66 -11.60
CA ILE A 79 -4.67 -0.44 -11.69
C ILE A 79 -3.98 -1.42 -10.75
N VAL A 80 -2.99 -2.14 -11.27
CA VAL A 80 -2.01 -2.85 -10.44
C VAL A 80 -0.79 -1.97 -10.25
N VAL A 81 -0.36 -1.83 -9.01
CA VAL A 81 0.82 -1.08 -8.59
C VAL A 81 1.78 -2.05 -7.92
N PHE A 82 3.03 -2.04 -8.35
CA PHE A 82 4.13 -2.74 -7.71
C PHE A 82 5.08 -1.72 -7.11
N VAL A 83 5.39 -1.89 -5.83
CA VAL A 83 6.26 -0.99 -5.06
C VAL A 83 7.43 -1.80 -4.54
N SER A 84 8.64 -1.30 -4.77
CA SER A 84 9.84 -1.79 -4.11
C SER A 84 10.45 -0.69 -3.25
N GLY A 85 11.07 -1.06 -2.14
CA GLY A 85 11.69 -0.08 -1.27
C GLY A 85 12.33 -0.69 -0.03
N SER A 86 12.57 0.19 0.93
CA SER A 86 13.04 -0.18 2.26
C SER A 86 12.24 0.51 3.35
N LEU A 87 12.10 -0.14 4.50
CA LEU A 87 11.54 0.40 5.73
C LEU A 87 12.67 0.61 6.73
N GLN A 88 12.75 1.80 7.27
CA GLN A 88 13.53 2.08 8.47
C GLN A 88 12.57 2.05 9.66
N LEU A 89 12.70 1.05 10.54
CA LEU A 89 11.93 1.00 11.77
C LEU A 89 12.66 1.76 12.91
N PRO A 90 11.93 2.27 13.91
CA PRO A 90 12.55 2.89 15.08
C PRO A 90 13.43 1.90 15.84
N GLY A 91 14.65 2.30 16.17
CA GLY A 91 15.59 1.48 16.93
C GLY A 91 16.33 0.40 16.13
N GLU A 92 15.96 0.17 14.87
CA GLU A 92 16.68 -0.75 13.98
C GLU A 92 17.84 -0.02 13.28
N GLU A 93 19.02 -0.64 13.21
CA GLU A 93 20.16 -0.07 12.47
C GLU A 93 20.05 -0.33 10.96
N HIS A 94 19.40 -1.43 10.59
CA HIS A 94 19.34 -1.91 9.21
C HIS A 94 18.00 -1.61 8.54
N LEU A 95 18.08 -1.23 7.27
CA LEU A 95 16.93 -1.06 6.40
C LEU A 95 16.32 -2.42 6.02
N LEU A 96 15.03 -2.58 6.26
CA LEU A 96 14.26 -3.77 5.86
C LEU A 96 13.76 -3.60 4.43
N ARG A 97 14.24 -4.40 3.49
CA ARG A 97 13.75 -4.36 2.12
C ARG A 97 12.34 -4.93 2.04
N PHE A 98 11.48 -4.32 1.24
CA PHE A 98 10.14 -4.82 0.99
C PHE A 98 9.79 -4.77 -0.49
N SER A 99 8.80 -5.58 -0.85
CA SER A 99 8.12 -5.53 -2.13
C SER A 99 6.63 -5.71 -1.89
N GLN A 100 5.81 -4.86 -2.50
CA GLN A 100 4.38 -4.84 -2.30
C GLN A 100 3.68 -4.76 -3.65
N SER A 101 2.67 -5.61 -3.84
CA SER A 101 1.76 -5.50 -4.98
C SER A 101 0.38 -5.10 -4.48
N ILE A 102 -0.23 -4.11 -5.15
CA ILE A 102 -1.52 -3.54 -4.80
C ILE A 102 -2.38 -3.55 -6.05
N ASN A 103 -3.58 -4.12 -5.96
CA ASN A 103 -4.59 -3.98 -6.99
C ASN A 103 -5.65 -3.00 -6.50
N THR A 104 -5.75 -1.84 -7.14
CA THR A 104 -6.67 -0.77 -6.77
C THR A 104 -7.70 -0.53 -7.87
N TYR A 105 -8.92 -0.23 -7.47
CA TYR A 105 -10.00 0.13 -8.40
C TYR A 105 -10.24 1.63 -8.26
N ILE A 106 -9.69 2.39 -9.20
CA ILE A 106 -9.88 3.84 -9.25
C ILE A 106 -10.78 4.11 -10.45
N LYS A 107 -12.08 4.34 -10.18
CA LYS A 107 -12.95 4.91 -11.20
C LYS A 107 -12.47 6.33 -11.48
N LEU A 108 -11.72 6.49 -12.56
CA LEU A 108 -11.50 7.79 -13.18
C LEU A 108 -12.86 8.27 -13.66
N VAL A 109 -13.48 9.16 -12.88
CA VAL A 109 -14.72 9.85 -13.25
C VAL A 109 -14.40 10.90 -14.31
#